data_AF-A0A812K6J7-F1
#
_entry.id   AF-A0A812K6J7-F1
#
_cell.length_a   1.000
_cell.length_b   1.000
_cell.length_c   1.000
_cell.angle_alpha   90.00
_cell.angle_beta   90.00
_cell.angle_gamma   90.00
#
_symmetry.space_group_name_H-M   'P 1'
#
loop_
_entity.id
_entity.type
_entity.pdbx_description
1 polymer ?
#
loop_
_entity_poly.entity_id
_entity_poly.type
_entity_poly.pdbx_seq_one_letter_code
_entity_poly.pdbx_strand_id
1 'polypeptide(L)'
;MPGNVVTGRLIVGKEEGALTELVERIRSFLPPEVELHGVAKVSKRYNARWEGARRDYRFLVPSFCVVPTLAKVRQWLAAKRPFDPPTAFSAEDLKQIEEELGLRKVRLSAEQLHRFREAFYSFEGTHYFGNFANKKLDPMGPQGFRHLRRVYSGEPFVDDFGREWLPLEISGDSFLTHQIRKMVATAALVAQGALSMEFIQAAMHRRIYVKTHRFPPTGLMFQRPFFSARTPQRAGVEVALQSEEVCQRVEAMQARLEVAILKEAEEELSAVKWLACVAHFEPENMESEVLEEFRALKRTMDRQIRARRAASTQVVCIRASDGEDLWLGRHFQKR
;
A
#
# COMPACT_ATOMS: atom_id res chain seq x y z
N MET A 1 -10.99 12.54 5.80
CA MET A 1 -12.41 12.26 5.53
C MET A 1 -12.55 10.83 5.00
N PRO A 2 -12.93 9.86 5.84
CA PRO A 2 -13.32 8.51 5.43
C PRO A 2 -14.72 8.44 4.83
N GLY A 3 -14.92 7.67 3.77
CA GLY A 3 -16.22 7.54 3.13
C GLY A 3 -16.19 6.61 1.94
N ASN A 4 -16.90 5.50 2.06
CA ASN A 4 -17.27 4.70 0.90
C ASN A 4 -18.30 5.47 0.07
N VAL A 5 -18.16 5.42 -1.26
CA VAL A 5 -19.15 6.01 -2.18
C VAL A 5 -19.72 4.91 -3.05
N VAL A 6 -21.04 4.76 -2.99
CA VAL A 6 -21.80 3.79 -3.77
C VAL A 6 -22.80 4.49 -4.67
N THR A 7 -23.16 3.85 -5.78
CA THR A 7 -24.20 4.33 -6.69
C THR A 7 -25.28 3.29 -6.85
N GLY A 8 -26.53 3.68 -6.68
CA GLY A 8 -27.70 2.82 -6.83
C GLY A 8 -28.83 3.53 -7.57
N ARG A 9 -29.75 2.74 -8.14
CA ARG A 9 -31.01 3.26 -8.68
C ARG A 9 -32.11 3.03 -7.64
N LEU A 10 -32.61 4.11 -7.08
CA LEU A 10 -33.64 4.10 -6.06
C LEU A 10 -34.88 4.84 -6.58
N ILE A 11 -36.05 4.42 -6.10
CA ILE A 11 -37.30 5.14 -6.36
C ILE A 11 -37.34 6.31 -5.37
N VAL A 12 -37.39 7.52 -5.90
CA VAL A 12 -37.51 8.76 -5.11
C VAL A 12 -38.79 9.46 -5.57
N GLY A 13 -39.58 9.92 -4.62
CA GLY A 13 -40.76 10.74 -4.88
C GLY A 13 -40.43 12.02 -5.66
N LYS A 14 -41.46 12.65 -6.23
CA LYS A 14 -41.30 13.88 -7.02
C LYS A 14 -41.44 15.14 -6.16
N GLU A 15 -42.04 14.98 -5.00
CA GLU A 15 -42.28 16.00 -3.99
C GLU A 15 -40.98 16.53 -3.38
N GLU A 16 -41.03 17.80 -2.99
CA GLU A 16 -39.94 18.45 -2.28
C GLU A 16 -39.69 17.74 -0.94
N GLY A 17 -38.43 17.45 -0.63
CA GLY A 17 -38.07 16.69 0.57
C GLY A 17 -38.08 15.15 0.42
N ALA A 18 -38.59 14.58 -0.67
CA ALA A 18 -38.64 13.11 -0.87
C ALA A 18 -37.26 12.42 -0.76
N LEU A 19 -36.19 13.12 -1.16
CA LEU A 19 -34.82 12.61 -1.02
C LEU A 19 -34.38 12.56 0.44
N THR A 20 -34.75 13.56 1.23
CA THR A 20 -34.45 13.62 2.67
C THR A 20 -35.19 12.52 3.41
N GLU A 21 -36.48 12.33 3.11
CA GLU A 21 -37.27 11.24 3.70
C GLU A 21 -36.67 9.86 3.39
N LEU A 22 -36.23 9.64 2.14
CA LEU A 22 -35.55 8.40 1.77
C LEU A 22 -34.26 8.19 2.58
N VAL A 23 -33.45 9.24 2.78
CA VAL A 23 -32.22 9.17 3.56
C VAL A 23 -32.51 8.80 5.03
N GLU A 24 -33.49 9.46 5.65
CA GLU A 24 -33.88 9.17 7.03
C GLU A 24 -34.42 7.74 7.18
N ARG A 25 -35.22 7.29 6.20
CA ARG A 25 -35.69 5.91 6.16
C ARG A 25 -34.54 4.92 5.99
N ILE A 26 -33.55 5.19 5.15
CA ILE A 26 -32.38 4.30 5.02
C ILE A 26 -31.66 4.22 6.38
N ARG A 27 -31.41 5.37 7.02
CA ARG A 27 -30.76 5.45 8.33
C ARG A 27 -31.47 4.62 9.40
N SER A 28 -32.81 4.61 9.41
CA SER A 28 -33.57 3.83 10.40
C SER A 28 -33.40 2.31 10.28
N PHE A 29 -32.87 1.80 9.15
CA PHE A 29 -32.59 0.37 8.95
C PHE A 29 -31.11 0.02 9.08
N LEU A 30 -30.21 1.01 9.20
CA LEU A 30 -28.78 0.75 9.29
C LEU A 30 -28.39 0.38 10.73
N PRO A 31 -27.48 -0.58 10.92
CA PRO A 31 -26.91 -0.86 12.23
C PRO A 31 -25.99 0.30 12.69
N PRO A 32 -25.67 0.39 13.99
CA PRO A 32 -24.90 1.51 14.55
C PRO A 32 -23.52 1.74 13.91
N GLU A 33 -22.91 0.68 13.36
CA GLU A 33 -21.57 0.71 12.76
C GLU A 33 -21.59 1.22 11.30
N VAL A 34 -22.76 1.38 10.69
CA VAL A 34 -22.91 1.79 9.30
C VAL A 34 -23.72 3.08 9.22
N GLU A 35 -23.12 4.12 8.67
CA GLU A 35 -23.75 5.43 8.56
C GLU A 35 -23.84 5.91 7.11
N LEU A 36 -25.01 6.41 6.73
CA LEU A 36 -25.20 7.15 5.48
C LEU A 36 -24.93 8.64 5.72
N HIS A 37 -23.72 9.09 5.37
CA HIS A 37 -23.29 10.47 5.63
C HIS A 37 -23.96 11.51 4.74
N GLY A 38 -24.20 11.19 3.46
CA GLY A 38 -24.80 12.09 2.49
C GLY A 38 -25.30 11.39 1.23
N VAL A 39 -25.99 12.14 0.36
CA VAL A 39 -26.57 11.65 -0.89
C VAL A 39 -26.49 12.73 -1.98
N ALA A 40 -26.32 12.30 -3.23
CA ALA A 40 -26.38 13.18 -4.39
C ALA A 40 -27.14 12.51 -5.53
N LYS A 41 -28.02 13.25 -6.20
CA LYS A 41 -28.67 12.79 -7.44
C LYS A 41 -27.65 12.85 -8.58
N VAL A 42 -27.58 11.77 -9.36
CA VAL A 42 -26.63 11.64 -10.47
C VAL A 42 -27.34 11.16 -11.74
N SER A 43 -26.69 11.28 -12.89
CA SER A 43 -27.25 10.80 -14.15
C SER A 43 -27.31 9.26 -14.19
N LYS A 44 -28.21 8.71 -15.03
CA LYS A 44 -28.39 7.24 -15.18
C LYS A 44 -27.12 6.47 -15.58
N ARG A 45 -26.14 7.16 -16.19
CA ARG A 45 -24.87 6.58 -16.66
C ARG A 45 -23.74 6.70 -15.64
N TYR A 46 -23.92 7.46 -14.57
CA TYR A 46 -22.88 7.67 -13.57
C TYR A 46 -22.61 6.38 -12.77
N ASN A 47 -21.33 6.08 -12.54
CA ASN A 47 -20.89 4.92 -11.77
C ASN A 47 -19.68 5.31 -10.91
N ALA A 48 -19.85 5.39 -9.59
CA ALA A 48 -18.80 5.87 -8.69
C ALA A 48 -17.49 5.05 -8.79
N ARG A 49 -17.58 3.76 -9.13
CA ARG A 49 -16.40 2.90 -9.31
C ARG A 49 -15.52 3.38 -10.46
N TRP A 50 -16.12 3.71 -11.60
CA TRP A 50 -15.41 4.09 -12.82
C TRP A 50 -15.05 5.57 -12.84
N GLU A 51 -15.84 6.38 -12.16
CA GLU A 51 -15.67 7.83 -12.13
C GLU A 51 -14.63 8.29 -11.09
N GLY A 52 -14.36 7.47 -10.07
CA GLY A 52 -13.33 7.73 -9.06
C GLY A 52 -11.93 7.75 -9.67
N ALA A 53 -11.24 8.88 -9.53
CA ALA A 53 -9.92 9.13 -10.13
C ALA A 53 -8.76 8.83 -9.16
N ARG A 54 -8.98 9.01 -7.87
CA ARG A 54 -7.98 8.80 -6.81
C ARG A 54 -8.66 8.19 -5.59
N ARG A 55 -7.90 7.41 -4.84
CA ARG A 55 -8.30 6.81 -3.57
C ARG A 55 -7.22 7.11 -2.53
N ASP A 56 -7.65 7.60 -1.39
CA ASP A 56 -6.78 7.85 -0.25
C ASP A 56 -7.07 6.80 0.83
N TYR A 57 -6.01 6.29 1.45
CA TYR A 57 -6.04 5.35 2.55
C TYR A 57 -5.18 5.87 3.68
N ARG A 58 -5.57 5.54 4.91
CA ARG A 58 -4.78 5.72 6.12
C ARG A 58 -4.50 4.35 6.71
N PHE A 59 -3.30 4.13 7.22
CA PHE A 59 -2.95 2.86 7.88
C PHE A 59 -2.20 3.15 9.18
N LEU A 60 -2.78 2.75 10.31
CA LEU A 60 -2.09 2.77 11.59
C LEU A 60 -1.28 1.48 11.77
N VAL A 61 0.03 1.62 11.97
CA VAL A 61 0.96 0.50 12.12
C VAL A 61 1.67 0.61 13.47
N PRO A 62 1.68 -0.42 14.33
CA PRO A 62 2.43 -0.37 15.58
C PRO A 62 3.93 -0.22 15.34
N SER A 63 4.59 0.68 16.07
CA SER A 63 6.03 0.97 15.93
C SER A 63 6.91 -0.27 16.10
N PHE A 64 6.51 -1.23 16.94
CA PHE A 64 7.28 -2.47 17.13
C PHE A 64 7.39 -3.32 15.85
N CYS A 65 6.52 -3.11 14.84
CA CYS A 65 6.59 -3.81 13.57
C CYS A 65 7.64 -3.23 12.60
N VAL A 66 8.17 -2.04 12.87
CA VAL A 66 9.09 -1.32 11.98
C VAL A 66 10.46 -1.06 12.62
N VAL A 67 10.71 -1.62 13.81
CA VAL A 67 12.04 -1.70 14.43
C VAL A 67 12.55 -3.15 14.41
N PRO A 68 13.83 -3.42 14.71
CA PRO A 68 14.42 -4.78 14.69
C PRO A 68 13.88 -5.76 15.76
N THR A 69 12.55 -5.96 15.80
CA THR A 69 11.86 -6.85 16.74
C THR A 69 11.81 -8.28 16.22
N LEU A 70 11.80 -8.49 14.91
CA LEU A 70 11.71 -9.82 14.28
C LEU A 70 12.82 -10.75 14.79
N ALA A 71 14.06 -10.25 14.87
CA ALA A 71 15.19 -11.02 15.41
C ALA A 71 14.97 -11.43 16.87
N LYS A 72 14.39 -10.54 17.69
CA LYS A 72 14.06 -10.84 19.09
C LYS A 72 12.98 -11.91 19.20
N VAL A 73 11.94 -11.83 18.36
CA VAL A 73 10.88 -12.85 18.30
C VAL A 73 11.44 -14.21 17.85
N ARG A 74 12.34 -14.23 16.85
CA ARG A 74 13.02 -15.47 16.42
C ARG A 74 13.79 -16.11 17.57
N GLN A 75 14.60 -15.33 18.29
CA GLN A 75 15.37 -15.82 19.44
C GLN A 75 14.45 -16.35 20.55
N TRP A 76 13.37 -15.62 20.84
CA TRP A 76 12.38 -16.03 21.83
C TRP A 76 11.71 -17.36 21.45
N LEU A 77 11.28 -17.51 20.20
CA LEU A 77 10.67 -18.74 19.69
C LEU A 77 11.65 -19.91 19.76
N ALA A 78 12.91 -19.72 19.37
CA ALA A 78 13.93 -20.76 19.45
C ALA A 78 14.18 -21.24 20.90
N ALA A 79 14.13 -20.32 21.87
CA ALA A 79 14.34 -20.63 23.29
C ALA A 79 13.12 -21.31 23.94
N LYS A 80 11.90 -20.88 23.59
CA LYS A 80 10.66 -21.26 24.30
C LYS A 80 9.84 -22.32 23.56
N ARG A 81 10.00 -22.45 22.24
CA ARG A 81 9.26 -23.39 21.38
C ARG A 81 10.16 -24.08 20.33
N PRO A 82 11.21 -24.82 20.74
CA PRO A 82 12.13 -25.46 19.80
C PRO A 82 11.53 -26.64 18.99
N PHE A 83 10.43 -27.26 19.44
CA PHE A 83 9.92 -28.53 18.87
C PHE A 83 8.41 -28.58 18.59
N ASP A 84 7.68 -27.49 18.81
CA ASP A 84 6.24 -27.47 18.57
C ASP A 84 6.00 -26.79 17.21
N PRO A 85 5.60 -27.51 16.14
CA PRO A 85 5.26 -26.88 14.87
C PRO A 85 3.88 -26.25 15.04
N PRO A 86 3.74 -24.94 15.31
CA PRO A 86 2.45 -24.37 15.52
C PRO A 86 1.87 -24.20 14.13
N THR A 87 0.88 -25.00 13.77
CA THR A 87 0.01 -24.65 12.65
C THR A 87 -0.67 -23.28 12.89
N ALA A 88 -0.69 -22.78 14.15
CA ALA A 88 -1.04 -21.41 14.54
C ALA A 88 -0.51 -21.01 15.95
N PHE A 89 -0.47 -19.70 16.24
CA PHE A 89 -0.25 -19.12 17.59
C PHE A 89 -1.59 -18.93 18.32
N SER A 90 -1.69 -19.33 19.60
CA SER A 90 -2.84 -19.07 20.47
C SER A 90 -2.88 -17.62 20.97
N ALA A 91 -3.97 -17.20 21.61
CA ALA A 91 -4.06 -15.86 22.21
C ALA A 91 -3.05 -15.69 23.36
N GLU A 92 -2.84 -16.75 24.15
CA GLU A 92 -1.87 -16.78 25.25
C GLU A 92 -0.43 -16.67 24.73
N ASP A 93 -0.10 -17.37 23.64
CA ASP A 93 1.22 -17.25 22.98
C ASP A 93 1.51 -15.80 22.60
N LEU A 94 0.53 -15.12 22.00
CA LEU A 94 0.69 -13.75 21.53
C LEU A 94 0.85 -12.76 22.69
N LYS A 95 0.08 -12.94 23.77
CA LYS A 95 0.22 -12.14 25.00
C LYS A 95 1.61 -12.31 25.60
N GLN A 96 2.08 -13.55 25.71
CA GLN A 96 3.41 -13.84 26.25
C GLN A 96 4.52 -13.20 25.40
N ILE A 97 4.41 -13.26 24.06
CA ILE A 97 5.35 -12.58 23.16
C ILE A 97 5.32 -11.06 23.37
N GLU A 98 4.13 -10.45 23.46
CA GLU A 98 4.01 -9.00 23.66
C GLU A 98 4.63 -8.56 24.99
N GLU A 99 4.36 -9.29 26.07
CA GLU A 99 4.79 -9.00 27.43
C GLU A 99 6.29 -9.26 27.63
N GLU A 100 6.79 -10.46 27.34
CA GLU A 100 8.20 -10.83 27.58
C GLU A 100 9.18 -10.02 26.72
N LEU A 101 8.77 -9.61 25.50
CA LEU A 101 9.59 -8.76 24.64
C LEU A 101 9.35 -7.26 24.84
N GLY A 102 8.39 -6.89 25.71
CA GLY A 102 8.05 -5.50 26.00
C GLY A 102 7.61 -4.71 24.76
N LEU A 103 6.93 -5.35 23.80
CA LEU A 103 6.61 -4.76 22.48
C LEU A 103 5.78 -3.47 22.61
N ARG A 104 4.93 -3.42 23.63
CA ARG A 104 4.12 -2.25 23.98
C ARG A 104 4.94 -1.00 24.27
N LYS A 105 6.11 -1.16 24.89
CA LYS A 105 6.99 -0.06 25.32
C LYS A 105 8.00 0.36 24.25
N VAL A 106 7.97 -0.27 23.08
CA VAL A 106 8.86 0.09 21.97
C VAL A 106 8.52 1.50 21.46
N ARG A 107 9.57 2.28 21.22
CA ARG A 107 9.51 3.62 20.63
C ARG A 107 10.46 3.72 19.46
N LEU A 108 10.02 4.34 18.37
CA LEU A 108 10.82 4.56 17.18
C LEU A 108 11.92 5.60 17.42
N SER A 109 13.17 5.24 17.13
CA SER A 109 14.23 6.24 16.98
C SER A 109 14.09 6.98 15.63
N ALA A 110 14.72 8.15 15.52
CA ALA A 110 14.73 8.92 14.27
C ALA A 110 15.35 8.13 13.11
N GLU A 111 16.40 7.34 13.38
CA GLU A 111 17.08 6.51 12.39
C GLU A 111 16.21 5.34 11.93
N GLN A 112 15.47 4.72 12.85
CA GLN A 112 14.54 3.63 12.53
C GLN A 112 13.37 4.15 11.68
N LEU A 113 12.81 5.30 12.07
CA LEU A 113 11.77 5.98 11.30
C LEU A 113 12.27 6.39 9.92
N HIS A 114 13.50 6.89 9.81
CA HIS A 114 14.12 7.23 8.53
C HIS A 114 14.25 6.02 7.62
N ARG A 115 14.77 4.89 8.13
CA ARG A 115 14.90 3.64 7.35
C ARG A 115 13.54 3.15 6.85
N PHE A 116 12.52 3.18 7.70
CA PHE A 116 11.17 2.83 7.28
C PHE A 116 10.63 3.78 6.20
N ARG A 117 10.80 5.10 6.39
CA ARG A 117 10.38 6.12 5.42
C ARG A 117 11.05 5.94 4.06
N GLU A 118 12.35 5.69 4.03
CA GLU A 118 13.09 5.40 2.79
C GLU A 118 12.48 4.21 2.04
N ALA A 119 12.25 3.10 2.73
CA ALA A 119 11.63 1.92 2.16
C ALA A 119 10.19 2.19 1.68
N PHE A 120 9.38 2.85 2.50
CA PHE A 120 7.97 3.09 2.21
C PHE A 120 7.78 4.09 1.06
N TYR A 121 8.59 5.15 1.00
CA TYR A 121 8.48 6.19 -0.03
C TYR A 121 8.97 5.70 -1.40
N SER A 122 9.78 4.65 -1.45
CA SER A 122 10.22 4.04 -2.72
C SER A 122 9.08 3.49 -3.59
N PHE A 123 7.88 3.27 -3.01
CA PHE A 123 6.69 2.87 -3.75
C PHE A 123 5.99 4.01 -4.50
N GLU A 124 6.35 5.27 -4.26
CA GLU A 124 5.74 6.42 -4.94
C GLU A 124 6.06 6.42 -6.44
N GLY A 125 5.10 6.84 -7.26
CA GLY A 125 5.19 6.85 -8.72
C GLY A 125 4.54 5.64 -9.39
N THR A 126 4.94 5.39 -10.64
CA THR A 126 4.37 4.31 -11.47
C THR A 126 5.28 3.08 -11.44
N HIS A 127 4.79 2.00 -10.83
CA HIS A 127 5.52 0.74 -10.74
C HIS A 127 4.64 -0.45 -11.10
N TYR A 128 5.26 -1.61 -11.31
CA TYR A 128 4.53 -2.87 -11.43
C TYR A 128 4.32 -3.49 -10.04
N PHE A 129 3.06 -3.59 -9.61
CA PHE A 129 2.66 -4.10 -8.30
C PHE A 129 2.10 -5.53 -8.38
N GLY A 130 2.43 -6.31 -9.41
CA GLY A 130 1.89 -7.67 -9.57
C GLY A 130 2.23 -8.61 -8.41
N ASN A 131 3.44 -8.52 -7.85
CA ASN A 131 3.83 -9.29 -6.66
C ASN A 131 3.10 -8.81 -5.38
N PHE A 132 2.52 -7.61 -5.41
CA PHE A 132 1.73 -7.05 -4.32
C PHE A 132 0.22 -7.37 -4.45
N ALA A 133 -0.19 -8.14 -5.47
CA ALA A 133 -1.57 -8.56 -5.64
C ALA A 133 -1.91 -9.83 -4.84
N ASN A 134 -3.20 -10.13 -4.67
CA ASN A 134 -3.66 -11.40 -4.11
C ASN A 134 -3.43 -12.59 -5.04
N LYS A 135 -3.66 -12.40 -6.35
CA LYS A 135 -3.53 -13.43 -7.38
C LYS A 135 -2.35 -13.10 -8.29
N LYS A 136 -1.68 -14.14 -8.80
CA LYS A 136 -0.65 -13.97 -9.83
C LYS A 136 -1.27 -13.30 -11.05
N LEU A 137 -0.65 -12.20 -11.49
CA LEU A 137 -1.03 -11.49 -12.70
C LEU A 137 -0.12 -11.93 -13.84
N ASP A 138 -0.60 -11.79 -15.08
CA ASP A 138 0.27 -11.96 -16.24
C ASP A 138 1.34 -10.83 -16.24
N PRO A 139 2.64 -11.19 -16.21
CA PRO A 139 3.76 -10.24 -16.26
C PRO A 139 3.80 -9.32 -17.47
N MET A 140 3.23 -9.75 -18.60
CA MET A 140 3.27 -9.00 -19.85
C MET A 140 2.11 -8.02 -20.00
N GLY A 141 1.04 -8.23 -19.24
CA GLY A 141 -0.14 -7.38 -19.28
C GLY A 141 -0.04 -6.11 -18.43
N PRO A 142 -0.82 -5.06 -18.76
CA PRO A 142 -0.77 -3.77 -18.07
C PRO A 142 -1.39 -3.80 -16.67
N GLN A 143 -2.16 -4.84 -16.33
CA GLN A 143 -2.95 -4.95 -15.11
C GLN A 143 -2.15 -4.87 -13.80
N GLY A 144 -0.85 -5.13 -13.82
CA GLY A 144 0.01 -5.02 -12.65
C GLY A 144 0.49 -3.60 -12.39
N PHE A 145 0.44 -2.69 -13.36
CA PHE A 145 0.92 -1.32 -13.17
C PHE A 145 -0.06 -0.49 -12.36
N ARG A 146 0.45 0.24 -11.36
CA ARG A 146 -0.31 1.22 -10.59
C ARG A 146 0.52 2.48 -10.43
N HIS A 147 -0.18 3.59 -10.25
CA HIS A 147 0.42 4.88 -9.98
C HIS A 147 0.02 5.32 -8.57
N LEU A 148 1.01 5.39 -7.68
CA LEU A 148 0.86 5.97 -6.36
C LEU A 148 1.27 7.44 -6.44
N ARG A 149 0.35 8.32 -6.08
CA ARG A 149 0.53 9.77 -6.15
C ARG A 149 1.29 10.31 -4.96
N ARG A 150 1.04 9.76 -3.78
CA ARG A 150 1.69 10.16 -2.53
C ARG A 150 1.76 8.96 -1.61
N VAL A 151 2.93 8.73 -1.05
CA VAL A 151 3.14 7.76 0.03
C VAL A 151 3.82 8.51 1.17
N TYR A 152 3.19 8.58 2.33
CA TYR A 152 3.64 9.41 3.44
C TYR A 152 3.53 8.69 4.78
N SER A 153 4.49 8.94 5.66
CA SER A 153 4.55 8.43 7.02
C SER A 153 4.61 9.62 7.96
N GLY A 154 3.57 9.78 8.78
CA GLY A 154 3.46 10.86 9.76
C GLY A 154 4.39 10.66 10.95
N GLU A 155 4.17 11.46 11.99
CA GLU A 155 4.89 11.33 13.25
C GLU A 155 4.27 10.24 14.14
N PRO A 156 5.08 9.45 14.87
CA PRO A 156 4.55 8.47 15.81
C PRO A 156 3.76 9.14 16.94
N PHE A 157 2.73 8.46 17.44
CA PHE A 157 1.98 8.86 18.62
C PHE A 157 1.74 7.66 19.53
N VAL A 158 1.51 7.91 20.82
CA VAL A 158 1.23 6.85 21.81
C VAL A 158 -0.25 6.84 22.13
N ASP A 159 -0.87 5.66 22.10
CA ASP A 159 -2.26 5.46 22.50
C ASP A 159 -2.44 5.38 24.03
N ASP A 160 -3.69 5.36 24.49
CA ASP A 160 -4.03 5.24 25.91
C ASP A 160 -3.58 3.89 26.53
N PHE A 161 -3.30 2.89 25.69
CA PHE A 161 -2.78 1.58 26.09
C PHE A 161 -1.25 1.55 26.18
N GLY A 162 -0.58 2.67 25.92
CA GLY A 162 0.87 2.83 25.99
C GLY A 162 1.63 2.32 24.76
N ARG A 163 0.95 1.94 23.67
CA ARG A 163 1.56 1.50 22.41
C ARG A 163 1.82 2.69 21.50
N GLU A 164 2.99 2.71 20.86
CA GLU A 164 3.31 3.71 19.86
C GLU A 164 2.87 3.25 18.46
N TRP A 165 2.21 4.15 17.73
CA TRP A 165 1.62 3.94 16.43
C TRP A 165 2.22 4.89 15.41
N LEU A 166 2.44 4.38 14.20
CA LEU A 166 2.91 5.11 13.04
C LEU A 166 1.76 5.29 12.04
N PRO A 167 1.24 6.51 11.86
CA PRO A 167 0.20 6.78 10.88
C PRO A 167 0.79 6.89 9.47
N LEU A 168 0.27 6.09 8.54
CA LEU A 168 0.64 6.10 7.13
C LEU A 168 -0.50 6.67 6.28
N GLU A 169 -0.16 7.43 5.24
CA GLU A 169 -1.08 7.95 4.24
C GLU A 169 -0.67 7.46 2.85
N ILE A 170 -1.60 6.87 2.12
CA ILE A 170 -1.35 6.32 0.79
C ILE A 170 -2.42 6.86 -0.15
N SER A 171 -2.00 7.61 -1.16
CA SER A 171 -2.86 8.14 -2.21
C SER A 171 -2.45 7.56 -3.56
N GLY A 172 -3.42 7.04 -4.31
CA GLY A 172 -3.15 6.41 -5.60
C GLY A 172 -4.34 6.42 -6.54
N ASP A 173 -4.06 6.20 -7.82
CA ASP A 173 -5.10 6.15 -8.85
C ASP A 173 -5.99 4.91 -8.66
N SER A 174 -5.39 3.77 -8.35
CA SER A 174 -6.08 2.52 -8.06
C SER A 174 -5.18 1.57 -7.28
N PHE A 175 -5.77 0.54 -6.66
CA PHE A 175 -5.04 -0.46 -5.89
C PHE A 175 -5.49 -1.87 -6.28
N LEU A 176 -4.55 -2.81 -6.29
CA LEU A 176 -4.81 -4.25 -6.38
C LEU A 176 -5.26 -4.78 -5.02
N THR A 177 -5.96 -5.92 -5.01
CA THR A 177 -6.37 -6.58 -3.77
C THR A 177 -5.15 -6.90 -2.90
N HIS A 178 -5.17 -6.42 -1.66
CA HIS A 178 -4.10 -6.49 -0.65
C HIS A 178 -2.82 -5.68 -0.93
N GLN A 179 -2.76 -4.87 -1.99
CA GLN A 179 -1.56 -4.13 -2.37
C GLN A 179 -0.96 -3.32 -1.22
N ILE A 180 -1.77 -2.48 -0.56
CA ILE A 180 -1.31 -1.61 0.54
C ILE A 180 -0.76 -2.45 1.70
N ARG A 181 -1.47 -3.50 2.10
CA ARG A 181 -1.03 -4.40 3.19
C ARG A 181 0.27 -5.13 2.86
N LYS A 182 0.50 -5.45 1.58
CA LYS A 182 1.74 -6.09 1.14
C LYS A 182 2.91 -5.09 1.05
N MET A 183 2.64 -3.87 0.58
CA MET A 183 3.63 -2.78 0.58
C MET A 183 4.10 -2.46 2.01
N VAL A 184 3.17 -2.29 2.94
CA VAL A 184 3.48 -1.99 4.36
C VAL A 184 4.27 -3.13 4.99
N ALA A 185 3.89 -4.39 4.77
CA ALA A 185 4.66 -5.52 5.27
C ALA A 185 6.09 -5.55 4.71
N THR A 186 6.28 -5.33 3.41
CA THR A 186 7.62 -5.29 2.80
C THR A 186 8.46 -4.14 3.36
N ALA A 187 7.92 -2.92 3.44
CA ALA A 187 8.63 -1.78 4.02
C ALA A 187 8.98 -2.00 5.49
N ALA A 188 8.06 -2.58 6.26
CA ALA A 188 8.30 -2.96 7.65
C ALA A 188 9.47 -3.95 7.76
N LEU A 189 9.48 -5.02 6.95
CA LEU A 189 10.56 -6.01 6.95
C LEU A 189 11.92 -5.42 6.52
N VAL A 190 11.93 -4.44 5.61
CA VAL A 190 13.16 -3.68 5.31
C VAL A 190 13.62 -2.87 6.54
N ALA A 191 12.71 -2.19 7.22
CA ALA A 191 13.04 -1.44 8.43
C ALA A 191 13.58 -2.35 9.55
N GLN A 192 13.02 -3.55 9.70
CA GLN A 192 13.50 -4.57 10.64
C GLN A 192 14.86 -5.18 10.25
N GLY A 193 15.35 -4.93 9.04
CA GLY A 193 16.60 -5.49 8.51
C GLY A 193 16.48 -6.92 7.97
N ALA A 194 15.26 -7.42 7.76
CA ALA A 194 15.01 -8.76 7.21
C ALA A 194 15.01 -8.78 5.67
N LEU A 195 14.78 -7.62 5.05
CA LEU A 195 14.83 -7.41 3.60
C LEU A 195 15.66 -6.16 3.29
N SER A 196 16.16 -6.07 2.07
CA SER A 196 16.93 -4.94 1.56
C SER A 196 16.08 -3.98 0.74
N MET A 197 16.57 -2.76 0.52
CA MET A 197 16.00 -1.82 -0.46
C MET A 197 16.00 -2.39 -1.88
N GLU A 198 16.99 -3.23 -2.22
CA GLU A 198 17.06 -3.91 -3.52
C GLU A 198 15.92 -4.92 -3.70
N PHE A 199 15.47 -5.56 -2.62
CA PHE A 199 14.33 -6.45 -2.66
C PHE A 199 13.05 -5.73 -3.08
N ILE A 200 12.83 -4.49 -2.64
CA ILE A 200 11.67 -3.70 -3.10
C ILE A 200 11.73 -3.47 -4.62
N GLN A 201 12.91 -3.15 -5.15
CA GLN A 201 13.11 -2.99 -6.60
C GLN A 201 12.83 -4.30 -7.35
N ALA A 202 13.32 -5.42 -6.83
CA ALA A 202 13.06 -6.75 -7.39
C ALA A 202 11.56 -7.08 -7.35
N ALA A 203 10.89 -6.85 -6.23
CA ALA A 203 9.47 -7.09 -6.04
C ALA A 203 8.59 -6.23 -6.96
N MET A 204 9.05 -5.03 -7.35
CA MET A 204 8.39 -4.17 -8.34
C MET A 204 8.79 -4.46 -9.80
N HIS A 205 9.69 -5.42 -10.04
CA HIS A 205 10.11 -5.78 -11.38
C HIS A 205 9.19 -6.85 -12.00
N ARG A 206 8.53 -6.52 -13.12
CA ARG A 206 7.51 -7.41 -13.73
C ARG A 206 7.97 -8.83 -14.07
N ARG A 207 9.27 -9.03 -14.30
CA ARG A 207 9.85 -10.35 -14.67
C ARG A 207 10.34 -11.16 -13.47
N ILE A 208 10.32 -10.60 -12.27
CA ILE A 208 10.69 -11.31 -11.04
C ILE A 208 9.41 -11.66 -10.31
N TYR A 209 9.29 -12.91 -9.90
CA TYR A 209 8.16 -13.36 -9.10
C TYR A 209 8.57 -13.48 -7.65
N VAL A 210 7.82 -12.82 -6.77
CA VAL A 210 8.10 -12.84 -5.32
C VAL A 210 6.81 -12.99 -4.54
N LYS A 211 6.82 -13.89 -3.56
CA LYS A 211 5.75 -13.96 -2.57
C LYS A 211 5.98 -12.89 -1.50
N THR A 212 5.16 -11.84 -1.54
CA THR A 212 5.17 -10.78 -0.52
C THR A 212 4.25 -11.10 0.65
N HIS A 213 4.68 -10.76 1.86
CA HIS A 213 3.90 -10.89 3.10
C HIS A 213 2.73 -9.94 3.11
N ARG A 214 1.68 -10.29 3.86
CA ARG A 214 0.48 -9.47 3.99
C ARG A 214 0.36 -9.04 5.45
N PHE A 215 0.53 -7.74 5.70
CA PHE A 215 0.30 -7.15 7.03
C PHE A 215 -1.16 -7.40 7.46
N PRO A 216 -1.52 -7.46 8.76
CA PRO A 216 -2.91 -7.54 9.22
C PRO A 216 -3.83 -6.45 8.63
N PRO A 217 -5.15 -6.65 8.57
CA PRO A 217 -6.07 -5.61 8.09
C PRO A 217 -6.35 -4.53 9.15
N THR A 218 -6.25 -4.88 10.43
CA THR A 218 -6.44 -3.97 11.57
C THR A 218 -5.58 -2.73 11.38
N GLY A 219 -6.19 -1.54 11.45
CA GLY A 219 -5.53 -0.26 11.22
C GLY A 219 -5.65 0.32 9.81
N LEU A 220 -6.03 -0.46 8.80
CA LEU A 220 -6.22 0.03 7.43
C LEU A 220 -7.62 0.64 7.26
N MET A 221 -7.66 1.94 7.00
CA MET A 221 -8.87 2.71 6.75
C MET A 221 -8.88 3.22 5.32
N PHE A 222 -9.97 2.98 4.60
CA PHE A 222 -10.26 3.75 3.40
C PHE A 222 -10.66 5.17 3.82
N GLN A 223 -9.90 6.17 3.36
CA GLN A 223 -10.27 7.56 3.55
C GLN A 223 -11.34 7.87 2.51
N ARG A 224 -11.03 8.45 1.36
CA ARG A 224 -12.08 8.76 0.38
C ARG A 224 -11.67 8.49 -1.05
N PRO A 225 -12.66 8.32 -1.95
CA PRO A 225 -12.43 8.55 -3.36
C PRO A 225 -12.44 10.06 -3.67
N PHE A 226 -11.78 10.43 -4.76
CA PHE A 226 -11.86 11.76 -5.35
C PHE A 226 -12.42 11.64 -6.76
N PHE A 227 -13.32 12.54 -7.10
CA PHE A 227 -13.93 12.61 -8.41
C PHE A 227 -13.36 13.82 -9.15
N SER A 228 -12.85 13.62 -10.36
CA SER A 228 -12.26 14.73 -11.11
C SER A 228 -13.34 15.70 -11.59
N ALA A 229 -13.12 17.01 -11.49
CA ALA A 229 -14.08 18.03 -11.94
C ALA A 229 -14.25 18.13 -13.49
N ARG A 230 -13.91 17.08 -14.23
CA ARG A 230 -13.96 17.05 -15.71
C ARG A 230 -15.39 17.11 -16.26
N THR A 231 -16.39 16.80 -15.44
CA THR A 231 -17.81 16.91 -15.83
C THR A 231 -18.60 17.59 -14.71
N PRO A 232 -19.68 18.32 -15.02
CA PRO A 232 -20.54 18.93 -14.01
C PRO A 232 -21.09 17.91 -13.00
N GLN A 233 -21.35 16.67 -13.44
CA GLN A 233 -21.82 15.61 -12.56
C GLN A 233 -20.76 15.19 -11.55
N ARG A 234 -19.49 15.03 -11.98
CA ARG A 234 -18.39 14.72 -11.04
C ARG A 234 -18.14 15.85 -10.07
N ALA A 235 -18.22 17.10 -10.55
CA ALA A 235 -18.11 18.28 -9.69
C ALA A 235 -19.23 18.32 -8.65
N GLY A 236 -20.49 18.03 -9.04
CA GLY A 236 -21.61 17.96 -8.11
C GLY A 236 -21.47 16.89 -7.03
N VAL A 237 -20.93 15.71 -7.37
CA VAL A 237 -20.64 14.66 -6.38
C VAL A 237 -19.51 15.09 -5.44
N GLU A 238 -18.44 15.70 -5.95
CA GLU A 238 -17.34 16.19 -5.12
C GLU A 238 -17.82 17.28 -4.15
N VAL A 239 -18.64 18.23 -4.62
CA VAL A 239 -19.28 19.25 -3.79
C VAL A 239 -20.14 18.62 -2.69
N ALA A 240 -20.94 17.61 -3.02
CA ALA A 240 -21.77 16.91 -2.03
C ALA A 240 -20.94 16.17 -0.97
N LEU A 241 -19.81 15.58 -1.36
CA LEU A 241 -18.89 14.93 -0.41
C LEU A 241 -18.14 15.93 0.47
N GLN A 242 -18.01 17.17 0.02
CA GLN A 242 -17.34 18.25 0.73
C GLN A 242 -18.31 19.19 1.45
N SER A 243 -19.60 18.86 1.50
CA SER A 243 -20.56 19.65 2.27
C SER A 243 -20.20 19.57 3.76
N GLU A 244 -20.41 20.67 4.48
CA GLU A 244 -20.04 20.78 5.90
C GLU A 244 -20.66 19.66 6.74
N GLU A 245 -21.95 19.38 6.54
CA GLU A 245 -22.68 18.32 7.24
C GLU A 245 -22.07 16.92 6.99
N VAL A 246 -21.68 16.62 5.74
CA VAL A 246 -21.05 15.34 5.40
C VAL A 246 -19.67 15.26 6.04
N CYS A 247 -18.88 16.33 5.97
CA CYS A 247 -17.54 16.39 6.54
C CYS A 247 -17.58 16.16 8.06
N GLN A 248 -18.48 16.84 8.78
CA GLN A 248 -18.64 16.68 10.23
C GLN A 248 -19.01 15.24 10.62
N ARG A 249 -19.97 14.62 9.92
CA ARG A 249 -20.34 13.21 10.19
C ARG A 249 -19.19 12.26 9.93
N VAL A 250 -18.47 12.48 8.84
CA VAL A 250 -17.33 11.67 8.43
C VAL A 250 -16.17 11.78 9.43
N GLU A 251 -15.88 12.98 9.92
CA GLU A 251 -14.86 13.22 10.95
C GLU A 251 -15.22 12.58 12.28
N ALA A 252 -16.48 12.70 12.71
CA ALA A 252 -16.97 12.04 13.92
C ALA A 252 -16.89 10.51 13.81
N MET A 253 -17.26 9.94 12.66
CA MET A 253 -17.11 8.50 12.41
C MET A 253 -15.64 8.07 12.38
N GLN A 254 -14.76 8.88 11.77
CA GLN A 254 -13.32 8.61 11.75
C GLN A 254 -12.76 8.49 13.18
N ALA A 255 -13.08 9.43 14.05
CA ALA A 255 -12.59 9.42 15.43
C ALA A 255 -13.03 8.14 16.17
N ARG A 256 -14.30 7.72 16.01
CA ARG A 256 -14.79 6.46 16.59
C ARG A 256 -14.11 5.23 16.00
N LEU A 257 -13.87 5.21 14.70
CA LEU A 257 -13.16 4.10 14.03
C LEU A 257 -11.71 4.00 14.49
N GLU A 258 -11.00 5.12 14.67
CA GLU A 258 -9.63 5.10 15.19
C GLU A 258 -9.60 4.51 16.61
N VAL A 259 -10.51 4.90 17.50
CA VAL A 259 -10.63 4.30 18.84
C VAL A 259 -10.94 2.80 18.77
N ALA A 260 -11.87 2.39 17.92
CA ALA A 260 -12.23 0.99 17.74
C ALA A 260 -11.05 0.15 17.22
N ILE A 261 -10.26 0.68 16.29
CA ILE A 261 -9.05 0.04 15.76
C ILE A 261 -8.02 -0.17 16.88
N LEU A 262 -7.78 0.85 17.71
CA LEU A 262 -6.80 0.76 18.79
C LEU A 262 -7.22 -0.30 19.82
N LYS A 263 -8.52 -0.38 20.12
CA LYS A 263 -9.10 -1.42 20.98
C LYS A 263 -9.02 -2.81 20.36
N GLU A 264 -9.42 -2.98 19.09
CA GLU A 264 -9.31 -4.27 18.39
C GLU A 264 -7.85 -4.77 18.38
N ALA A 265 -6.90 -3.87 18.14
CA ALA A 265 -5.49 -4.22 18.17
C ALA A 265 -5.00 -4.65 19.55
N GLU A 266 -5.63 -4.16 20.63
CA GLU A 266 -5.35 -4.57 22.02
C GLU A 266 -5.84 -5.99 22.28
N GLU A 267 -7.02 -6.31 21.77
CA GLU A 267 -7.69 -7.59 22.02
C GLU A 267 -7.13 -8.72 21.14
N GLU A 268 -6.92 -8.45 19.85
CA GLU A 268 -6.61 -9.48 18.84
C GLU A 268 -5.11 -9.72 18.64
N LEU A 269 -4.26 -8.77 19.06
CA LEU A 269 -2.79 -8.83 18.90
C LEU A 269 -2.35 -9.22 17.48
N SER A 270 -3.11 -8.80 16.46
CA SER A 270 -2.95 -9.27 15.08
C SER A 270 -1.58 -8.92 14.48
N ALA A 271 -1.00 -7.78 14.88
CA ALA A 271 0.34 -7.36 14.53
C ALA A 271 1.44 -8.21 15.17
N VAL A 272 1.26 -8.62 16.43
CA VAL A 272 2.15 -9.57 17.12
C VAL A 272 2.10 -10.92 16.41
N LYS A 273 0.89 -11.40 16.08
CA LYS A 273 0.68 -12.63 15.32
C LYS A 273 1.39 -12.61 13.98
N TRP A 274 1.27 -11.51 13.23
CA TRP A 274 1.98 -11.34 11.97
C TRP A 274 3.49 -11.45 12.15
N LEU A 275 4.05 -10.75 13.15
CA LEU A 275 5.49 -10.78 13.44
C LEU A 275 5.97 -12.19 13.83
N ALA A 276 5.21 -12.89 14.68
CA ALA A 276 5.47 -14.25 15.10
C ALA A 276 5.42 -15.24 13.91
N CYS A 277 4.42 -15.11 13.03
CA CYS A 277 4.34 -15.92 11.82
C CYS A 277 5.53 -15.70 10.88
N VAL A 278 5.94 -14.45 10.65
CA VAL A 278 7.13 -14.19 9.82
C VAL A 278 8.39 -14.76 10.49
N ALA A 279 8.54 -14.57 11.80
CA ALA A 279 9.68 -15.08 12.55
C ALA A 279 9.76 -16.61 12.57
N HIS A 280 8.62 -17.30 12.56
CA HIS A 280 8.57 -18.76 12.62
C HIS A 280 8.71 -19.41 11.24
N PHE A 281 7.99 -18.92 10.23
CA PHE A 281 7.84 -19.63 8.95
C PHE A 281 8.80 -19.18 7.85
N GLU A 282 9.40 -17.99 7.97
CA GLU A 282 10.30 -17.48 6.94
C GLU A 282 11.77 -17.70 7.35
N PRO A 283 12.65 -18.10 6.43
CA PRO A 283 14.08 -18.20 6.74
C PRO A 283 14.70 -16.82 6.97
N GLU A 284 15.87 -16.76 7.61
CA GLU A 284 16.59 -15.49 7.83
C GLU A 284 17.07 -14.85 6.53
N ASN A 285 17.41 -15.66 5.53
CA ASN A 285 17.98 -15.23 4.25
C ASN A 285 16.94 -15.18 3.11
N MET A 286 15.68 -14.85 3.43
CA MET A 286 14.52 -14.97 2.55
C MET A 286 14.56 -14.16 1.23
N GLU A 287 15.49 -13.23 1.06
CA GLU A 287 15.66 -12.46 -0.18
C GLU A 287 16.71 -13.04 -1.15
N SER A 288 17.52 -14.00 -0.73
CA SER A 288 18.75 -14.39 -1.45
C SER A 288 18.47 -14.87 -2.88
N GLU A 289 17.57 -15.84 -3.04
CA GLU A 289 17.19 -16.39 -4.35
C GLU A 289 16.60 -15.32 -5.27
N VAL A 290 15.72 -14.48 -4.73
CA VAL A 290 15.07 -13.38 -5.45
C VAL A 290 16.09 -12.36 -5.96
N LEU A 291 17.06 -11.98 -5.11
CA LEU A 291 18.08 -11.00 -5.47
C LEU A 291 19.08 -11.57 -6.46
N GLU A 292 19.43 -12.85 -6.36
CA GLU A 292 20.27 -13.51 -7.36
C GLU A 292 19.61 -13.50 -8.75
N GLU A 293 18.33 -13.88 -8.83
CA GLU A 293 17.54 -13.83 -10.06
C GLU A 293 17.46 -12.39 -10.60
N PHE A 294 17.12 -11.42 -9.74
CA PHE A 294 16.99 -10.02 -10.13
C PHE A 294 18.30 -9.42 -10.64
N ARG A 295 19.42 -9.66 -9.94
CA ARG A 295 20.74 -9.19 -10.35
C ARG A 295 21.18 -9.84 -11.66
N ALA A 296 20.90 -11.14 -11.86
CA ALA A 296 21.17 -11.83 -13.13
C ALA A 296 20.36 -11.23 -14.29
N LEU A 297 19.09 -10.95 -14.05
CA LEU A 297 18.23 -10.28 -15.03
C LEU A 297 18.74 -8.88 -15.38
N LYS A 298 19.10 -8.08 -14.37
CA LYS A 298 19.64 -6.72 -14.56
C LYS A 298 20.92 -6.74 -15.39
N ARG A 299 21.85 -7.64 -15.09
CA ARG A 299 23.07 -7.86 -15.89
C ARG A 299 22.75 -8.19 -17.36
N THR A 300 21.75 -9.03 -17.59
CA THR A 300 21.32 -9.41 -18.95
C THR A 300 20.71 -8.23 -19.70
N MET A 301 19.84 -7.46 -19.04
CA MET A 301 19.25 -6.25 -19.61
C MET A 301 20.30 -5.19 -19.93
N ASP A 302 21.25 -4.96 -19.03
CA ASP A 302 22.34 -4.01 -19.24
C ASP A 302 23.22 -4.40 -20.43
N ARG A 303 23.54 -5.69 -20.58
CA ARG A 303 24.26 -6.21 -21.75
C ARG A 303 23.47 -5.96 -23.03
N GLN A 304 22.16 -6.23 -23.04
CA GLN A 304 21.30 -5.97 -24.21
C GLN A 304 21.22 -4.48 -24.55
N ILE A 305 21.10 -3.60 -23.56
CA ILE A 305 21.09 -2.15 -23.75
C ILE A 305 22.42 -1.67 -24.33
N ARG A 306 23.55 -2.14 -23.78
CA ARG A 306 24.90 -1.81 -24.29
C ARG A 306 25.08 -2.31 -25.73
N ALA A 307 24.69 -3.55 -26.03
CA ALA A 307 24.76 -4.10 -27.37
C ALA A 307 23.91 -3.32 -28.38
N ARG A 308 22.66 -2.96 -28.01
CA ARG A 308 21.80 -2.11 -28.84
C ARG A 308 22.39 -0.72 -29.07
N ARG A 309 22.97 -0.10 -28.02
CA ARG A 309 23.65 1.20 -28.14
C ARG A 309 24.85 1.12 -29.07
N ALA A 310 25.69 0.10 -28.93
CA ALA A 310 26.82 -0.14 -29.83
C ALA A 310 26.36 -0.35 -31.28
N ALA A 311 25.34 -1.18 -31.51
CA ALA A 311 24.76 -1.39 -32.84
C ALA A 311 24.13 -0.12 -33.44
N SER A 312 23.54 0.75 -32.61
CA SER A 312 22.99 2.04 -33.06
C SER A 312 24.03 3.12 -33.33
N THR A 313 25.31 2.89 -32.98
CA THR A 313 26.43 3.82 -33.17
C THR A 313 27.29 3.40 -34.38
N GLN A 314 26.67 2.80 -35.40
CA GLN A 314 27.36 2.48 -36.64
C GLN A 314 27.48 3.76 -37.48
N VAL A 315 28.73 4.15 -37.78
CA VAL A 315 29.06 5.14 -38.80
C VAL A 315 29.60 4.39 -40.00
N VAL A 316 28.98 4.58 -41.15
CA VAL A 316 29.39 3.99 -42.42
C VAL A 316 30.19 5.04 -43.18
N CYS A 317 31.43 4.74 -43.56
CA CYS A 317 32.19 5.56 -44.51
C CYS A 317 31.99 4.99 -45.92
N ILE A 318 31.55 5.83 -46.85
CA ILE A 318 31.45 5.50 -48.27
C ILE A 318 32.42 6.44 -49.00
N ARG A 319 33.35 5.89 -49.78
CA ARG A 319 34.25 6.70 -50.61
C ARG A 319 33.54 7.03 -51.94
N ALA A 320 33.35 8.32 -52.20
CA ALA A 320 32.78 8.81 -53.44
C ALA A 320 33.76 8.64 -54.60
N SER A 321 33.24 8.69 -55.84
CA SER A 321 34.02 8.49 -57.06
C SER A 321 35.08 9.57 -57.32
N ASP A 322 34.94 10.73 -56.68
CA ASP A 322 35.91 11.83 -56.67
C ASP A 322 37.01 11.67 -55.61
N GLY A 323 36.91 10.63 -54.76
CA GLY A 323 37.89 10.30 -53.72
C GLY A 323 37.56 10.83 -52.32
N GLU A 324 36.46 11.57 -52.15
CA GLU A 324 36.06 12.08 -50.83
C GLU A 324 35.36 11.00 -49.97
N ASP A 325 35.62 11.01 -48.66
CA ASP A 325 35.04 10.06 -47.70
C ASP A 325 33.75 10.65 -47.09
N LEU A 326 32.61 10.02 -47.39
CA LEU A 326 31.28 10.38 -46.90
C LEU A 326 30.89 9.51 -45.69
N TRP A 327 30.74 10.13 -44.53
CA TRP A 327 30.38 9.44 -43.29
C TRP A 327 28.87 9.54 -43.00
N LEU A 328 28.19 8.41 -42.94
CA LEU A 328 26.76 8.27 -42.67
C LEU A 328 26.53 7.60 -41.31
N GLY A 329 25.86 8.29 -40.38
CA GLY A 329 25.52 7.76 -39.06
C GLY A 329 25.02 8.85 -38.11
N ARG A 330 24.45 8.49 -36.96
CA ARG A 330 24.09 9.48 -35.93
C ARG A 330 25.36 10.00 -35.24
N HIS A 331 25.86 11.14 -35.70
CA HIS A 331 26.79 11.97 -34.92
C HIS A 331 26.07 12.44 -33.65
N PHE A 332 26.52 11.99 -32.47
CA PHE A 332 26.33 12.77 -31.25
C PHE A 332 27.23 14.00 -31.36
N GLN A 333 26.73 15.09 -31.94
CA GLN A 333 27.28 16.40 -31.63
C GLN A 333 26.96 16.67 -30.15
N LYS A 334 27.97 16.54 -29.28
CA LYS A 334 27.91 17.18 -27.97
C LYS A 334 27.74 18.68 -28.21
N ARG A 335 26.63 19.26 -27.76
CA ARG A 335 26.58 20.65 -27.35
C ARG A 335 26.79 20.72 -25.85
#